data_AF-A0A6G0X7X9-F1
#
_entry.id   AF-A0A6G0X7X9-F1
#
_cell.length_a   1.000
_cell.length_b   1.000
_cell.length_c   1.000
_cell.angle_alpha   90.00
_cell.angle_beta   90.00
_cell.angle_gamma   90.00
#
_symmetry.space_group_name_H-M   'P 1'
#
loop_
_entity.id
_entity.type
_entity.pdbx_description
1 polymer ?
#
loop_
_entity_poly.entity_id
_entity_poly.type
_entity_poly.pdbx_seq_one_letter_code
_entity_poly.pdbx_strand_id
1 'polypeptide(L)'
;MVTFTSPNFAWLESMRKNIEAHRKLYMPVWELTELSDAVEMLNLKISFEELIERYQTFGGVPRYCLAETTTAYQEGLNDLDEAIETIHSIYDVQVCFQRHILENRVGHRLLHYIPDKDPTFATLEFGSDWIGKRIYNQLAVKFRQERAKLMKWLDDAGKASAFNGWLFENLVHDKFLAGGQFKYIQLDEQRQDILLTVDPTIGKYERFATNFTLQMAFQNAYQIPKSQTFKSIY
;
A
#
# COMPACT_ATOMS: atom_id res chain seq x y z
N MET A 1 20.33 25.71 17.15
CA MET A 1 19.21 24.75 17.12
C MET A 1 19.52 23.77 16.01
N VAL A 2 19.65 22.47 16.30
CA VAL A 2 19.86 21.44 15.27
C VAL A 2 18.50 20.83 14.97
N THR A 3 17.98 21.04 13.77
CA THR A 3 16.66 20.57 13.33
C THR A 3 16.82 19.36 12.42
N PHE A 4 16.17 18.25 12.76
CA PHE A 4 16.15 17.04 11.94
C PHE A 4 14.73 16.80 11.41
N THR A 5 14.56 16.68 10.09
CA THR A 5 13.36 16.11 9.46
C THR A 5 13.37 14.59 9.71
N SER A 6 12.43 14.06 10.48
CA SER A 6 12.34 12.63 10.84
C SER A 6 13.43 12.08 11.80
N PRO A 7 13.53 12.56 13.05
CA PRO A 7 14.38 11.93 14.07
C PRO A 7 13.78 10.60 14.56
N ASN A 8 14.63 9.66 14.97
CA ASN A 8 14.17 8.45 15.63
C ASN A 8 13.57 8.76 17.03
N PHE A 9 12.72 7.86 17.53
CA PHE A 9 11.97 8.09 18.79
C PHE A 9 12.89 8.24 20.01
N ALA A 10 13.99 7.48 20.07
CA ALA A 10 14.95 7.55 21.18
C ALA A 10 15.58 8.95 21.29
N TRP A 11 15.85 9.61 20.16
CA TRP A 11 16.32 10.99 20.13
C TRP A 11 15.25 11.97 20.63
N LEU A 12 13.99 11.80 20.21
CA LEU A 12 12.89 12.64 20.69
C LEU A 12 12.68 12.53 22.21
N GLU A 13 12.83 11.33 22.78
CA GLU A 13 12.74 11.13 24.23
C GLU A 13 13.97 11.66 24.99
N SER A 14 15.17 11.63 24.40
CA SER A 14 16.35 12.20 25.05
C SER A 14 16.22 13.72 25.24
N MET A 15 15.62 14.41 24.27
CA MET A 15 15.32 15.85 24.32
C MET A 15 14.23 16.18 25.36
N ARG A 16 13.38 15.22 25.72
CA ARG A 16 12.31 15.38 26.71
C ARG A 16 12.82 15.53 28.15
N LYS A 17 14.08 15.19 28.43
CA LYS A 17 14.63 15.20 29.79
C LYS A 17 14.74 16.61 30.42
N ASN A 18 14.51 17.68 29.65
CA ASN A 18 14.58 19.07 30.13
C ASN A 18 13.31 19.85 29.75
N ILE A 19 12.17 19.47 30.35
CA ILE A 19 10.82 19.99 30.05
C ILE A 19 10.71 21.52 30.19
N GLU A 20 11.47 22.12 31.11
CA GLU A 20 11.45 23.58 31.34
C GLU A 20 12.26 24.36 30.29
N ALA A 21 13.24 23.71 29.64
CA ALA A 21 14.13 24.35 28.68
C ALA A 21 13.79 24.05 27.21
N HIS A 22 13.12 22.93 26.92
CA HIS A 22 12.93 22.44 25.55
C HIS A 22 11.51 21.94 25.30
N ARG A 23 10.77 22.68 24.46
CA ARG A 23 9.47 22.26 23.94
C ARG A 23 9.68 21.25 22.81
N LYS A 24 9.07 20.07 22.90
CA LYS A 24 9.07 19.08 21.81
C LYS A 24 8.24 19.63 20.65
N LEU A 25 8.88 19.83 19.50
CA LEU A 25 8.23 20.23 18.27
C LEU A 25 8.56 19.19 17.19
N TYR A 26 7.56 18.82 16.40
CA TYR A 26 7.73 18.00 15.21
C TYR A 26 7.94 18.92 14.01
N MET A 27 8.91 18.57 13.17
CA MET A 27 9.18 19.28 11.94
C MET A 27 8.70 18.42 10.76
N PRO A 28 7.96 18.99 9.80
CA PRO A 28 7.59 18.25 8.61
C PRO A 28 8.85 17.94 7.78
N VAL A 29 8.73 16.99 6.86
CA VAL A 29 9.66 16.82 5.74
C VAL A 29 9.56 18.01 4.78
N TRP A 30 10.53 18.15 3.88
CA TRP A 30 10.53 19.27 2.93
C TRP A 30 9.61 18.99 1.75
N GLU A 31 8.91 20.02 1.31
CA GLU A 31 8.15 20.00 0.07
C GLU A 31 9.08 19.97 -1.16
N LEU A 32 8.56 19.50 -2.29
CA LEU A 32 9.33 19.44 -3.54
C LEU A 32 9.84 20.82 -3.97
N THR A 33 9.07 21.88 -3.71
CA THR A 33 9.44 23.28 -3.97
C THR A 33 10.63 23.71 -3.12
N GLU A 34 10.60 23.45 -1.81
CA GLU A 34 11.70 23.76 -0.90
C GLU A 34 13.00 23.02 -1.28
N LEU A 35 12.86 21.76 -1.70
CA LEU A 35 14.00 20.98 -2.21
C LEU A 35 14.54 21.54 -3.51
N SER A 36 13.67 21.97 -4.43
CA SER A 36 14.08 22.59 -5.70
C SER A 36 14.83 23.90 -5.45
N ASP A 37 14.31 24.75 -4.57
CA ASP A 37 14.96 26.00 -4.16
C ASP A 37 16.35 25.72 -3.56
N ALA A 38 16.47 24.68 -2.74
CA ALA A 38 17.75 24.31 -2.15
C ALA A 38 18.77 23.77 -3.17
N VAL A 39 18.32 23.00 -4.17
CA VAL A 39 19.19 22.57 -5.28
C VAL A 39 19.78 23.79 -6.01
N GLU A 40 18.95 24.79 -6.30
CA GLU A 40 19.39 26.03 -6.95
C GLU A 40 20.33 26.86 -6.06
N MET A 41 19.94 27.12 -4.81
CA MET A 41 20.70 27.94 -3.87
C MET A 41 22.07 27.35 -3.54
N LEU A 42 22.17 26.03 -3.44
CA LEU A 42 23.40 25.31 -3.15
C LEU A 42 24.17 24.90 -4.41
N ASN A 43 23.65 25.21 -5.60
CA ASN A 43 24.23 24.86 -6.89
C ASN A 43 24.54 23.35 -6.99
N LEU A 44 23.61 22.51 -6.52
CA LEU A 44 23.74 21.05 -6.55
C LEU A 44 23.54 20.53 -7.97
N LYS A 45 24.31 19.51 -8.35
CA LYS A 45 24.23 18.88 -9.67
C LYS A 45 23.16 17.80 -9.71
N ILE A 46 21.91 18.16 -9.40
CA ILE A 46 20.76 17.26 -9.39
C ILE A 46 19.75 17.80 -10.41
N SER A 47 19.31 16.97 -11.37
CA SER A 47 18.28 17.40 -12.31
C SER A 47 16.90 17.45 -11.65
N PHE A 48 15.96 18.18 -12.24
CA PHE A 48 14.61 18.25 -11.70
C PHE A 48 13.91 16.88 -11.73
N GLU A 49 14.13 16.08 -12.78
CA GLU A 49 13.61 14.72 -12.89
C GLU A 49 14.17 13.81 -11.80
N GLU A 50 15.48 13.88 -11.55
CA GLU A 50 16.13 13.13 -10.48
C GLU A 50 15.60 13.55 -9.11
N LEU A 51 15.36 14.85 -8.90
CA LEU A 51 14.79 15.36 -7.66
C LEU A 51 13.36 14.83 -7.43
N ILE A 52 12.54 14.76 -8.48
CA ILE A 52 11.19 14.17 -8.41
C ILE A 52 11.26 12.70 -8.03
N GLU A 53 12.14 11.92 -8.66
CA GLU A 53 12.30 10.49 -8.35
C GLU A 53 12.70 10.28 -6.89
N ARG A 54 13.69 11.06 -6.42
CA ARG A 54 14.13 11.03 -5.03
C ARG A 54 13.02 11.46 -4.07
N TYR A 55 12.24 12.47 -4.42
CA TYR A 55 11.08 12.92 -3.62
C TYR A 55 10.00 11.83 -3.53
N GLN A 56 9.66 11.18 -4.63
CA GLN A 56 8.68 10.09 -4.66
C GLN A 56 9.14 8.88 -3.83
N THR A 57 10.45 8.65 -3.75
CA THR A 57 11.05 7.53 -3.02
C THR A 57 11.16 7.84 -1.52
N PHE A 58 11.82 8.95 -1.17
CA PHE A 58 12.16 9.31 0.21
C PHE A 58 11.20 10.28 0.88
N GLY A 59 10.19 10.78 0.17
CA GLY A 59 9.12 11.60 0.75
C GLY A 59 9.61 12.88 1.40
N GLY A 60 10.48 13.63 0.71
CA GLY A 60 10.90 14.95 1.17
C GLY A 60 12.02 14.96 2.22
N VAL A 61 12.66 13.83 2.53
CA VAL A 61 13.80 13.78 3.46
C VAL A 61 15.03 14.40 2.80
N PRO A 62 15.50 15.60 3.21
CA PRO A 62 16.54 16.34 2.50
C PRO A 62 17.87 15.60 2.42
N ARG A 63 18.19 14.80 3.45
CA ARG A 63 19.40 13.96 3.49
C ARG A 63 19.55 13.08 2.25
N TYR A 64 18.46 12.53 1.76
CA TYR A 64 18.45 11.62 0.62
C TYR A 64 18.07 12.35 -0.67
N CYS A 65 17.10 13.27 -0.62
CA CYS A 65 16.70 14.06 -1.77
C CYS A 65 17.83 14.93 -2.32
N LEU A 66 18.63 15.54 -1.44
CA LEU A 66 19.73 16.45 -1.80
C LEU A 66 21.12 15.78 -1.75
N ALA A 67 21.18 14.45 -1.71
CA ALA A 67 22.45 13.72 -1.65
C ALA A 67 23.32 14.03 -2.89
N GLU A 68 24.50 14.60 -2.68
CA GLU A 68 25.45 14.94 -3.77
C GLU A 68 26.16 13.72 -4.35
N THR A 69 26.28 12.64 -3.58
CA THR A 69 26.95 11.41 -3.99
C THR A 69 25.95 10.30 -4.26
N THR A 70 26.19 9.53 -5.32
CA THR A 70 25.44 8.30 -5.61
C THR A 70 25.49 7.32 -4.43
N THR A 71 26.61 7.30 -3.69
CA THR A 71 26.77 6.47 -2.50
C THR A 71 25.75 6.80 -1.42
N ALA A 72 25.57 8.08 -1.06
CA ALA A 72 24.62 8.47 -0.01
C ALA A 72 23.17 8.21 -0.41
N TYR A 73 22.82 8.40 -1.69
CA TYR A 73 21.52 8.00 -2.23
C TYR A 73 21.31 6.48 -2.11
N GLN A 74 22.30 5.69 -2.55
CA GLN A 74 22.21 4.23 -2.55
C GLN A 74 22.16 3.66 -1.13
N GLU A 75 22.90 4.23 -0.19
CA GLU A 75 22.82 3.88 1.23
C GLU A 75 21.41 4.10 1.78
N GLY A 76 20.78 5.24 1.47
CA GLY A 76 19.40 5.51 1.85
C GLY A 76 18.40 4.52 1.25
N LEU A 77 18.59 4.16 -0.03
CA LEU A 77 17.74 3.20 -0.71
C LEU A 77 17.88 1.80 -0.11
N ASN A 78 19.11 1.36 0.16
CA ASN A 78 19.38 0.08 0.82
C ASN A 78 18.77 0.07 2.23
N ASP A 79 18.90 1.15 3.00
CA ASP A 79 18.30 1.28 4.33
C ASP A 79 16.76 1.17 4.30
N LEU A 80 16.12 1.71 3.25
CA LEU A 80 14.68 1.58 3.01
C LEU A 80 14.30 0.16 2.60
N ASP A 81 15.04 -0.45 1.69
CA ASP A 81 14.77 -1.81 1.23
C ASP A 81 14.93 -2.83 2.36
N GLU A 82 16.03 -2.77 3.13
CA GLU A 82 16.22 -3.60 4.33
C GLU A 82 15.05 -3.41 5.32
N ALA A 83 14.61 -2.17 5.51
CA ALA A 83 13.50 -1.86 6.39
C ALA A 83 12.18 -2.49 5.90
N ILE A 84 11.87 -2.39 4.61
CA ILE A 84 10.68 -3.00 4.00
C ILE A 84 10.76 -4.53 4.08
N GLU A 85 11.93 -5.11 3.87
CA GLU A 85 12.14 -6.56 3.92
C GLU A 85 11.81 -7.16 5.29
N THR A 86 11.95 -6.39 6.38
CA THR A 86 11.56 -6.86 7.72
C THR A 86 10.04 -7.00 7.93
N ILE A 87 9.20 -6.46 7.03
CA ILE A 87 7.74 -6.45 7.17
C ILE A 87 7.14 -7.72 6.56
N HIS A 88 6.81 -8.71 7.39
CA HIS A 88 6.30 -9.99 6.93
C HIS A 88 4.80 -10.17 7.14
N SER A 89 4.15 -9.29 7.90
CA SER A 89 2.75 -9.41 8.29
C SER A 89 2.09 -8.06 8.52
N ILE A 90 0.76 -8.04 8.63
CA ILE A 90 0.00 -6.85 9.07
C ILE A 90 0.42 -6.45 10.48
N TYR A 91 0.77 -7.41 11.34
CA TYR A 91 1.24 -7.12 12.69
C TYR A 91 2.55 -6.32 12.68
N ASP A 92 3.49 -6.66 11.79
CA ASP A 92 4.75 -5.91 11.65
C ASP A 92 4.48 -4.46 11.21
N VAL A 93 3.52 -4.26 10.29
CA VAL A 93 3.05 -2.91 9.92
C VAL A 93 2.48 -2.19 11.14
N GLN A 94 1.61 -2.83 11.92
CA GLN A 94 1.03 -2.22 13.12
C GLN A 94 2.10 -1.80 14.14
N VAL A 95 3.12 -2.64 14.33
CA VAL A 95 4.26 -2.35 15.21
C VAL A 95 5.00 -1.10 14.74
N CYS A 96 5.12 -0.84 13.43
CA CYS A 96 5.73 0.38 12.92
C CYS A 96 5.06 1.66 13.47
N PHE A 97 3.73 1.65 13.64
CA PHE A 97 2.97 2.80 14.14
C PHE A 97 2.92 2.91 15.67
N GLN A 98 3.43 1.91 16.40
CA GLN A 98 3.43 1.93 17.86
C GLN A 98 4.61 2.74 18.39
N ARG A 99 4.30 3.89 19.01
CA ARG A 99 5.27 4.88 19.52
C ARG A 99 6.11 4.38 20.70
N HIS A 100 5.69 3.33 21.39
CA HIS A 100 6.27 2.89 22.66
C HIS A 100 7.18 1.66 22.55
N ILE A 101 7.28 1.03 21.38
CA ILE A 101 8.19 -0.10 21.18
C ILE A 101 9.59 0.45 20.93
N LEU A 102 10.42 0.42 21.99
CA LEU A 102 11.81 0.88 22.04
C LEU A 102 12.72 0.24 20.97
N GLU A 103 12.29 -0.86 20.36
CA GLU A 103 13.03 -1.62 19.34
C GLU A 103 12.53 -1.39 17.91
N ASN A 104 11.61 -0.43 17.70
CA ASN A 104 11.14 -0.08 16.35
C ASN A 104 12.22 0.70 15.57
N ARG A 105 13.36 0.02 15.32
CA ARG A 105 14.53 0.51 14.56
C ARG A 105 14.18 0.75 13.10
N VAL A 106 13.03 0.26 12.64
CA VAL A 106 12.62 0.27 11.24
C VAL A 106 11.57 1.37 10.98
N GLY A 107 10.67 1.61 11.92
CA GLY A 107 9.53 2.51 11.74
C GLY A 107 9.93 3.95 11.42
N HIS A 108 11.04 4.46 11.97
CA HIS A 108 11.52 5.82 11.66
C HIS A 108 12.07 5.98 10.23
N ARG A 109 12.40 4.88 9.56
CA ARG A 109 12.81 4.86 8.14
C ARG A 109 11.59 4.79 7.22
N LEU A 110 10.57 4.04 7.64
CA LEU A 110 9.36 3.80 6.84
C LEU A 110 8.27 4.85 7.04
N LEU A 111 8.27 5.53 8.18
CA LEU A 111 7.23 6.46 8.59
C LEU A 111 7.81 7.85 8.88
N HIS A 112 7.04 8.88 8.54
CA HIS A 112 7.33 10.27 8.90
C HIS A 112 6.33 10.78 9.93
N TYR A 113 6.80 11.69 10.78
CA TYR A 113 5.92 12.48 11.62
C TYR A 113 5.31 13.59 10.79
N ILE A 114 3.99 13.65 10.74
CA ILE A 114 3.25 14.73 10.10
C ILE A 114 2.70 15.63 11.21
N PRO A 115 3.25 16.84 11.40
CA PRO A 115 2.82 17.72 12.48
C PRO A 115 1.37 18.17 12.31
N ASP A 116 0.66 18.27 13.43
CA ASP A 116 -0.67 18.89 13.47
C ASP A 116 -0.56 20.42 13.41
N LYS A 117 -1.72 21.11 13.38
CA LYS A 117 -1.77 22.58 13.52
C LYS A 117 -1.03 23.08 14.75
N ASP A 118 -1.07 22.32 15.84
CA ASP A 118 -0.17 22.50 16.97
C ASP A 118 1.04 21.56 16.78
N PRO A 119 2.24 22.10 16.47
CA PRO A 119 3.42 21.30 16.14
C PRO A 119 4.01 20.53 17.34
N THR A 120 3.40 20.64 18.52
CA THR A 120 3.69 19.72 19.64
C THR A 120 3.05 18.34 19.48
N PHE A 121 2.12 18.20 18.54
CA PHE A 121 1.47 16.97 18.16
C PHE A 121 1.78 16.62 16.71
N ALA A 122 1.72 15.33 16.41
CA ALA A 122 1.93 14.80 15.06
C ALA A 122 1.23 13.45 14.93
N THR A 123 0.87 13.08 13.71
CA THR A 123 0.51 11.72 13.31
C THR A 123 1.74 11.01 12.72
N LEU A 124 1.63 9.69 12.56
CA LEU A 124 2.60 8.90 11.81
C LEU A 124 1.95 8.48 10.51
N GLU A 125 2.65 8.67 9.40
CA GLU A 125 2.22 8.27 8.06
C GLU A 125 3.40 7.60 7.34
N PHE A 126 3.14 6.83 6.29
CA PHE A 126 4.22 6.31 5.46
C PHE A 126 5.05 7.46 4.91
N GLY A 127 6.37 7.27 4.89
CA GLY A 127 7.28 8.32 4.47
C GLY A 127 7.03 8.75 3.03
N SER A 128 6.61 7.82 2.18
CA SER A 128 6.18 8.08 0.80
C SER A 128 5.16 7.06 0.32
N ASP A 129 4.42 7.41 -0.74
CA ASP A 129 3.54 6.48 -1.46
C ASP A 129 4.30 5.26 -1.99
N TRP A 130 5.56 5.44 -2.36
CA TRP A 130 6.42 4.36 -2.84
C TRP A 130 6.62 3.31 -1.75
N ILE A 131 6.94 3.73 -0.52
CA ILE A 131 7.07 2.82 0.63
C ILE A 131 5.77 2.07 0.89
N GLY A 132 4.63 2.79 0.94
CA GLY A 132 3.32 2.19 1.17
C GLY A 132 2.95 1.13 0.12
N LYS A 133 3.20 1.43 -1.18
CA LYS A 133 2.97 0.50 -2.29
C LYS A 133 3.87 -0.73 -2.23
N ARG A 134 5.15 -0.56 -1.86
CA ARG A 134 6.11 -1.67 -1.73
C ARG A 134 5.67 -2.65 -0.63
N ILE A 135 5.34 -2.14 0.56
CA ILE A 135 4.83 -2.93 1.68
C ILE A 135 3.52 -3.64 1.29
N TYR A 136 2.59 -2.92 0.67
CA TYR A 136 1.34 -3.51 0.19
C TYR A 136 1.58 -4.66 -0.78
N ASN A 137 2.43 -4.46 -1.79
CA ASN A 137 2.72 -5.48 -2.79
C ASN A 137 3.37 -6.73 -2.19
N GLN A 138 4.31 -6.54 -1.26
CA GLN A 138 4.97 -7.62 -0.52
C GLN A 138 3.95 -8.47 0.25
N LEU A 139 3.08 -7.83 1.03
CA LEU A 139 2.05 -8.52 1.80
C LEU A 139 0.97 -9.13 0.90
N ALA A 140 0.58 -8.46 -0.18
CA ALA A 140 -0.43 -8.93 -1.11
C ALA A 140 -0.01 -10.24 -1.81
N VAL A 141 1.27 -10.41 -2.15
CA VAL A 141 1.78 -11.69 -2.68
C VAL A 141 1.61 -12.79 -1.63
N LYS A 142 2.01 -12.53 -0.38
CA LYS A 142 1.90 -13.50 0.72
C LYS A 142 0.44 -13.88 1.01
N PHE A 143 -0.45 -12.90 1.15
CA PHE A 143 -1.87 -13.17 1.43
C PHE A 143 -2.57 -13.90 0.29
N ARG A 144 -2.20 -13.64 -0.97
CA ARG A 144 -2.68 -14.43 -2.11
C ARG A 144 -2.25 -15.89 -2.01
N GLN A 145 -1.00 -16.16 -1.63
CA GLN A 145 -0.51 -17.52 -1.44
C GLN A 145 -1.18 -18.21 -0.24
N GLU A 146 -1.37 -17.52 0.88
CA GLU A 146 -2.05 -18.05 2.07
C GLU A 146 -3.52 -18.37 1.78
N ARG A 147 -4.24 -17.48 1.09
CA ARG A 147 -5.60 -17.72 0.62
C ARG A 147 -5.65 -18.97 -0.28
N ALA A 148 -4.73 -19.10 -1.23
CA ALA A 148 -4.67 -20.27 -2.11
C ALA A 148 -4.39 -21.58 -1.34
N LYS A 149 -3.50 -21.55 -0.35
CA LYS A 149 -3.22 -22.69 0.54
C LYS A 149 -4.47 -23.08 1.34
N LEU A 150 -5.18 -22.10 1.91
CA LEU A 150 -6.42 -22.33 2.64
C LEU A 150 -7.47 -22.95 1.73
N MET A 151 -7.71 -22.40 0.54
CA MET A 151 -8.67 -22.94 -0.42
C MET A 151 -8.34 -24.38 -0.83
N LYS A 152 -7.06 -24.69 -1.05
CA LYS A 152 -6.61 -26.07 -1.35
C LYS A 152 -6.82 -27.02 -0.17
N TRP A 153 -6.60 -26.55 1.06
CA TRP A 153 -6.84 -27.37 2.25
C TRP A 153 -8.32 -27.65 2.48
N LEU A 154 -9.20 -26.71 2.11
CA LEU A 154 -10.65 -26.86 2.20
C LEU A 154 -11.25 -27.67 1.04
N ASP A 155 -10.45 -28.00 0.02
CA ASP A 155 -10.87 -28.84 -1.10
C ASP A 155 -11.20 -30.24 -0.57
N ASP A 156 -12.36 -30.77 -0.95
CA ASP A 156 -12.91 -32.03 -0.44
C ASP A 156 -13.13 -32.13 1.09
N ALA A 157 -13.04 -31.02 1.85
CA ALA A 157 -13.20 -31.01 3.31
C ALA A 157 -14.66 -31.18 3.80
N GLY A 158 -15.55 -31.74 2.96
CA GLY A 158 -16.95 -32.04 3.29
C GLY A 158 -17.75 -30.80 3.72
N LYS A 159 -17.99 -30.65 5.03
CA LYS A 159 -18.81 -29.57 5.62
C LYS A 159 -18.28 -28.16 5.34
N ALA A 160 -16.98 -28.03 5.06
CA ALA A 160 -16.37 -26.75 4.71
C ALA A 160 -16.50 -26.39 3.22
N SER A 161 -17.09 -27.25 2.39
CA SER A 161 -17.28 -27.03 0.94
C SER A 161 -18.03 -25.72 0.64
N ALA A 162 -19.07 -25.40 1.42
CA ALA A 162 -19.80 -24.14 1.26
C ALA A 162 -18.92 -22.90 1.48
N PHE A 163 -18.04 -22.94 2.48
CA PHE A 163 -17.09 -21.86 2.76
C PHE A 163 -16.00 -21.77 1.68
N ASN A 164 -15.52 -22.90 1.17
CA ASN A 164 -14.57 -22.91 0.05
C ASN A 164 -15.19 -22.35 -1.23
N GLY A 165 -16.43 -22.71 -1.53
CA GLY A 165 -17.21 -22.14 -2.64
C GLY A 165 -17.37 -20.62 -2.50
N TRP A 166 -17.65 -20.14 -1.29
CA TRP A 166 -17.70 -18.71 -1.01
C TRP A 166 -16.35 -18.01 -1.24
N LEU A 167 -15.22 -18.59 -0.78
CA LEU A 167 -13.88 -18.04 -1.01
C LEU A 167 -13.53 -17.98 -2.51
N PHE A 168 -13.90 -19.02 -3.26
CA PHE A 168 -13.72 -19.11 -4.70
C PHE A 168 -14.51 -18.02 -5.43
N GLU A 169 -15.79 -17.84 -5.09
CA GLU A 169 -16.63 -16.85 -5.73
C GLU A 169 -16.08 -15.42 -5.55
N ASN A 170 -15.62 -15.08 -4.34
CA ASN A 170 -14.95 -13.80 -4.12
C ASN A 170 -13.69 -13.64 -5.00
N LEU A 171 -12.94 -14.72 -5.23
CA LEU A 171 -11.70 -14.67 -6.04
C LEU A 171 -12.03 -14.39 -7.50
N VAL A 172 -13.09 -15.02 -7.99
CA VAL A 172 -13.58 -14.84 -9.35
C VAL A 172 -14.06 -13.41 -9.56
N HIS A 173 -14.80 -12.84 -8.61
CA HIS A 173 -15.21 -11.44 -8.67
C HIS A 173 -14.00 -10.50 -8.69
N ASP A 174 -13.03 -10.66 -7.78
CA ASP A 174 -11.79 -9.87 -7.78
C ASP A 174 -11.09 -9.88 -9.16
N LYS A 175 -11.04 -11.06 -9.80
CA LYS A 175 -10.44 -11.21 -11.13
C LYS A 175 -11.25 -10.54 -12.24
N PHE A 176 -12.57 -10.63 -12.22
CA PHE A 176 -13.40 -9.94 -13.20
C PHE A 176 -13.35 -8.41 -13.04
N LEU A 177 -13.21 -7.91 -11.80
CA LEU A 177 -12.98 -6.50 -11.44
C LEU A 177 -11.74 -5.93 -12.12
N ALA A 178 -10.66 -6.71 -12.12
CA ALA A 178 -9.42 -6.34 -12.80
C ALA A 178 -9.53 -6.35 -14.33
N GLY A 179 -10.58 -6.96 -14.90
CA GLY A 179 -10.71 -7.19 -16.33
C GLY A 179 -9.73 -8.24 -16.86
N GLY A 180 -9.87 -8.61 -18.13
CA GLY A 180 -8.99 -9.54 -18.82
C GLY A 180 -9.69 -10.49 -19.78
N GLN A 181 -8.93 -11.48 -20.27
CA GLN A 181 -9.43 -12.53 -21.14
C GLN A 181 -9.62 -13.84 -20.37
N PHE A 182 -10.83 -14.39 -20.43
CA PHE A 182 -11.23 -15.59 -19.72
C PHE A 182 -11.69 -16.64 -20.73
N LYS A 183 -11.18 -17.86 -20.59
CA LYS A 183 -11.70 -19.00 -21.34
C LYS A 183 -13.00 -19.46 -20.71
N TYR A 184 -14.02 -19.66 -21.53
CA TYR A 184 -15.26 -20.33 -21.12
C TYR A 184 -15.65 -21.37 -22.17
N ILE A 185 -16.46 -22.33 -21.72
CA ILE A 185 -16.99 -23.39 -22.57
C ILE A 185 -18.50 -23.19 -22.65
N GLN A 186 -19.04 -23.15 -23.87
CA GLN A 186 -20.48 -23.14 -24.07
C GLN A 186 -21.03 -24.55 -23.83
N LEU A 187 -22.05 -24.66 -22.98
CA LEU A 187 -22.62 -25.96 -22.58
C LEU A 187 -23.49 -26.60 -23.67
N ASP A 188 -24.00 -25.80 -24.62
CA ASP A 188 -24.96 -26.21 -25.65
C ASP A 188 -24.33 -26.68 -26.98
N GLU A 189 -23.02 -26.49 -27.18
CA GLU A 189 -22.34 -26.80 -28.45
C GLU A 189 -21.12 -27.70 -28.25
N GLN A 190 -20.56 -28.25 -29.34
CA GLN A 190 -19.31 -29.02 -29.27
C GLN A 190 -18.28 -28.22 -28.47
N ARG A 191 -17.61 -28.88 -27.52
CA ARG A 191 -16.64 -28.25 -26.61
C ARG A 191 -15.60 -27.44 -27.38
N GLN A 192 -15.85 -26.15 -27.50
CA GLN A 192 -14.95 -25.19 -28.11
C GLN A 192 -14.62 -24.15 -27.05
N ASP A 193 -13.32 -23.95 -26.83
CA ASP A 193 -12.84 -22.89 -25.94
C ASP A 193 -13.12 -21.54 -26.60
N ILE A 194 -13.98 -20.73 -25.98
CA ILE A 194 -14.26 -19.36 -26.42
C ILE A 194 -13.60 -18.39 -25.44
N LEU A 195 -13.11 -17.26 -25.96
CA LEU A 195 -12.53 -16.19 -25.15
C LEU A 195 -13.58 -15.12 -24.86
N LEU A 196 -13.84 -14.90 -23.57
CA LEU A 196 -14.58 -13.76 -23.06
C LEU A 196 -13.60 -12.65 -22.70
N THR A 197 -13.77 -11.47 -23.28
CA THR A 197 -13.06 -10.27 -22.84
C THR A 197 -13.96 -9.50 -21.87
N VAL A 198 -13.43 -9.21 -20.68
CA VAL A 198 -14.10 -8.40 -19.65
C VAL A 198 -13.28 -7.14 -19.45
N ASP A 199 -13.91 -5.99 -19.57
CA ASP A 199 -13.25 -4.70 -19.34
C ASP A 199 -13.03 -4.47 -17.84
N PRO A 200 -11.89 -3.86 -17.44
CA PRO A 200 -11.67 -3.48 -16.05
C PRO A 200 -12.76 -2.52 -15.57
N THR A 201 -13.30 -2.78 -14.39
CA THR A 201 -14.35 -1.96 -13.80
C THR A 201 -13.81 -1.14 -12.63
N ILE A 202 -14.27 0.10 -12.49
CA ILE A 202 -13.85 1.02 -11.41
C ILE A 202 -14.56 0.69 -10.08
N GLY A 203 -15.62 -0.13 -10.11
CA GLY A 203 -16.42 -0.50 -8.94
C GLY A 203 -15.70 -1.42 -7.95
N LYS A 204 -16.36 -1.69 -6.82
CA LYS A 204 -15.95 -2.70 -5.84
C LYS A 204 -17.06 -3.73 -5.69
N TYR A 205 -16.70 -5.01 -5.62
CA TYR A 205 -17.68 -6.05 -5.36
C TYR A 205 -18.14 -5.99 -3.89
N GLU A 206 -19.32 -5.41 -3.65
CA GLU A 206 -19.93 -5.34 -2.34
C GLU A 206 -21.01 -6.42 -2.17
N ARG A 207 -20.61 -7.65 -1.81
CA ARG A 207 -21.57 -8.58 -1.21
C ARG A 207 -21.78 -8.17 0.24
N PHE A 208 -23.04 -8.13 0.68
CA PHE A 208 -23.50 -7.76 2.04
C PHE A 208 -23.75 -6.27 2.33
N ALA A 209 -23.89 -5.41 1.32
CA ALA A 209 -24.57 -4.13 1.54
C ALA A 209 -26.06 -4.39 1.83
N THR A 210 -26.50 -4.19 3.09
CA THR A 210 -27.91 -4.31 3.47
C THR A 210 -28.79 -3.21 2.85
N ASN A 211 -28.17 -2.22 2.22
CA ASN A 211 -28.75 -1.06 1.54
C ASN A 211 -28.47 -1.07 0.02
N PHE A 212 -28.54 -2.23 -0.61
CA PHE A 212 -28.30 -2.38 -2.04
C PHE A 212 -29.40 -1.71 -2.89
N THR A 213 -29.02 -0.79 -3.78
CA THR A 213 -29.93 -0.20 -4.78
C THR A 213 -29.71 -0.85 -6.15
N LEU A 214 -30.75 -0.91 -6.98
CA LEU A 214 -30.65 -1.42 -8.37
C LEU A 214 -29.55 -0.69 -9.17
N GLN A 215 -29.33 0.60 -8.90
CA GLN A 215 -28.27 1.39 -9.53
C GLN A 215 -26.87 0.88 -9.18
N MET A 216 -26.64 0.48 -7.93
CA MET A 216 -25.36 -0.11 -7.48
C MET A 216 -25.12 -1.49 -8.09
N ALA A 217 -26.19 -2.24 -8.38
CA ALA A 217 -26.09 -3.51 -9.10
C ALA A 217 -25.51 -3.33 -10.50
N PHE A 218 -25.92 -2.27 -11.20
CA PHE A 218 -25.49 -1.99 -12.55
C PHE A 218 -24.11 -1.31 -12.64
N GLN A 219 -23.63 -0.71 -11.56
CA GLN A 219 -22.28 -0.16 -11.46
C GLN A 219 -21.21 -1.22 -11.15
N ASN A 220 -21.60 -2.34 -10.52
CA ASN A 220 -20.69 -3.41 -10.08
C ASN A 220 -20.84 -4.72 -10.89
N ALA A 221 -21.70 -4.77 -11.90
CA ALA A 221 -21.95 -5.99 -12.68
C ALA A 221 -21.01 -6.10 -13.88
N TYR A 222 -20.21 -7.16 -13.90
CA TYR A 222 -19.29 -7.49 -14.99
C TYR A 222 -19.99 -7.69 -16.33
N GLN A 223 -21.23 -8.22 -16.32
CA GLN A 223 -22.21 -8.13 -17.41
C GLN A 223 -23.61 -8.43 -16.83
N ILE A 224 -24.63 -7.70 -17.30
CA ILE A 224 -26.05 -8.05 -17.07
C ILE A 224 -26.41 -9.07 -18.16
N PRO A 225 -27.01 -10.23 -17.84
CA PRO A 225 -27.54 -11.13 -18.86
C PRO A 225 -28.55 -10.37 -19.74
N LYS A 226 -28.31 -10.32 -21.06
CA LYS A 226 -29.28 -9.74 -22.00
C LYS A 226 -30.57 -10.58 -22.09
N SER A 227 -30.51 -11.84 -21.68
CA SER A 227 -31.63 -12.77 -21.67
C SER A 227 -32.13 -12.97 -20.24
N GLN A 228 -33.44 -12.80 -20.02
CA GLN A 228 -34.11 -13.20 -18.77
C GLN A 228 -34.49 -14.68 -18.74
N THR A 229 -34.25 -15.40 -19.84
CA THR A 229 -34.54 -16.83 -20.00
C THR A 229 -33.24 -17.57 -20.27
N PHE A 230 -32.67 -18.18 -19.23
CA PHE A 230 -31.65 -19.20 -19.41
C PHE A 230 -32.35 -20.46 -19.91
N LYS A 231 -31.88 -21.04 -21.02
CA LYS A 231 -32.37 -22.35 -21.46
C LYS A 231 -32.03 -23.38 -20.38
N SER A 232 -33.02 -24.19 -20.00
CA SER A 232 -32.78 -25.34 -19.14
C SER A 232 -31.85 -26.30 -19.86
N ILE A 233 -30.76 -26.67 -19.19
CA ILE A 233 -29.87 -27.74 -19.66
C ILE A 233 -30.61 -29.05 -19.37
N TYR A 234 -31.04 -29.74 -20.43
CA TYR A 234 -31.67 -31.06 -20.37
C TYR A 234 -30.68 -32.13 -20.85
#